data_AF-A0A2T4VGR6-F1
#
_entry.id   AF-A0A2T4VGR6-F1
#
_cell.length_a   1.000
_cell.length_b   1.000
_cell.length_c   1.000
_cell.angle_alpha   90.00
_cell.angle_beta   90.00
_cell.angle_gamma   90.00
#
_symmetry.space_group_name_H-M   'P 1'
#
loop_
_entity.id
_entity.type
_entity.pdbx_description
1 polymer ?
#
loop_
_entity_poly.entity_id
_entity_poly.type
_entity_poly.pdbx_seq_one_letter_code
_entity_poly.pdbx_strand_id
1 'polypeptide(L)'
;MAEGTPVDCGTVECEGIRETRALYEAERSYLQETDRYSLDLATVGFAPAACADGSRAPVPGPGWVAGCHFVYRVTAVTGFPNSTFTAVAQGASGTPAAGITLQIGTPTFDSILFWLERAGVRRYVGWDECLPAASFTCDAQRREGIRNLRDLYTTERAFLQEKDRYSSNLEEVGFVPMGCTDGTRPTGPDSSWKGGCRFIYRVEVTPTGFIATARAVSGLAAGTTMKIDETGTTTITPVPFSDCQ
;
A
#
# COMPACT_ATOMS: atom_id res chain seq x y z
N MET A 1 -0.93 1.85 -30.18
CA MET A 1 0.12 1.35 -29.28
C MET A 1 0.53 2.51 -28.42
N ALA A 2 0.24 2.47 -27.12
CA ALA A 2 0.62 3.55 -26.22
C ALA A 2 2.06 3.27 -25.75
N GLU A 3 3.03 4.01 -26.31
CA GLU A 3 4.35 4.16 -25.70
C GLU A 3 4.13 4.78 -24.32
N GLY A 4 4.37 3.97 -23.29
CA GLY A 4 4.33 4.43 -21.91
C GLY A 4 5.41 5.47 -21.71
N THR A 5 5.00 6.71 -21.46
CA THR A 5 5.89 7.81 -21.09
C THR A 5 6.77 7.36 -19.91
N PRO A 6 8.10 7.51 -19.98
CA PRO A 6 8.97 7.11 -18.87
C PRO A 6 8.60 7.91 -17.62
N VAL A 7 8.26 7.20 -16.53
CA VAL A 7 7.92 7.81 -15.25
C VAL A 7 9.22 8.20 -14.55
N ASP A 8 9.72 9.41 -14.83
CA ASP A 8 10.75 10.06 -14.02
C ASP A 8 10.05 10.85 -12.90
N CYS A 9 9.90 10.27 -11.71
CA CYS A 9 9.11 10.87 -10.62
C CYS A 9 9.62 10.57 -9.19
N GLY A 10 10.94 10.52 -8.94
CA GLY A 10 11.43 10.49 -7.56
C GLY A 10 12.93 10.22 -7.41
N THR A 11 13.45 10.36 -6.18
CA THR A 11 14.83 9.96 -5.84
C THR A 11 15.07 8.49 -6.25
N VAL A 12 16.33 8.05 -6.36
CA VAL A 12 16.64 6.66 -6.75
C VAL A 12 15.88 5.61 -5.92
N GLU A 13 15.57 5.91 -4.65
CA GLU A 13 14.79 5.07 -3.74
C GLU A 13 13.36 4.80 -4.22
N CYS A 14 12.82 5.67 -5.08
CA CYS A 14 11.45 5.60 -5.56
C CYS A 14 11.18 4.48 -6.55
N GLU A 15 12.17 4.10 -7.35
CA GLU A 15 12.11 2.83 -8.06
C GLU A 15 12.01 1.67 -7.07
N GLY A 16 12.90 1.65 -6.07
CA GLY A 16 12.92 0.64 -5.02
C GLY A 16 11.55 0.48 -4.37
N ILE A 17 10.96 1.57 -3.86
CA ILE A 17 9.65 1.56 -3.19
C ILE A 17 8.54 1.12 -4.14
N ARG A 18 8.48 1.68 -5.35
CA ARG A 18 7.42 1.38 -6.34
C ARG A 18 7.41 -0.09 -6.75
N GLU A 19 8.57 -0.65 -7.06
CA GLU A 19 8.66 -2.04 -7.52
C GLU A 19 8.54 -3.02 -6.36
N THR A 20 9.03 -2.67 -5.17
CA THR A 20 8.82 -3.49 -3.96
C THR A 20 7.33 -3.58 -3.61
N ARG A 21 6.56 -2.51 -3.87
CA ARG A 21 5.09 -2.55 -3.79
C ARG A 21 4.48 -3.47 -4.84
N ALA A 22 4.88 -3.34 -6.11
CA ALA A 22 4.38 -4.20 -7.17
C ALA A 22 4.67 -5.68 -6.88
N LEU A 23 5.83 -5.99 -6.31
CA LEU A 23 6.18 -7.33 -5.84
C LEU A 23 5.22 -7.83 -4.77
N TYR A 24 4.93 -7.00 -3.77
CA TYR A 24 3.97 -7.37 -2.72
C TYR A 24 2.58 -7.66 -3.30
N GLU A 25 2.09 -6.79 -4.18
CA GLU A 25 0.78 -6.95 -4.82
C GLU A 25 0.72 -8.24 -5.66
N ALA A 26 1.80 -8.59 -6.36
CA ALA A 26 1.94 -9.84 -7.10
C ALA A 26 1.86 -11.10 -6.20
N GLU A 27 2.64 -11.15 -5.11
CA GLU A 27 2.60 -12.24 -4.14
C GLU A 27 1.22 -12.40 -3.49
N ARG A 28 0.54 -11.29 -3.21
CA ARG A 28 -0.83 -11.32 -2.65
C ARG A 28 -1.86 -11.84 -3.63
N SER A 29 -1.78 -11.44 -4.90
CA SER A 29 -2.66 -11.97 -5.94
C SER A 29 -2.45 -13.48 -6.07
N TYR A 30 -1.19 -13.92 -6.11
CA TYR A 30 -0.85 -15.33 -6.20
C TYR A 30 -1.31 -16.14 -4.96
N LEU A 31 -1.20 -15.57 -3.76
CA LEU A 31 -1.77 -16.17 -2.54
C LEU A 31 -3.28 -16.36 -2.66
N GLN A 32 -4.01 -15.36 -3.15
CA GLN A 32 -5.47 -15.44 -3.30
C GLN A 32 -5.92 -16.51 -4.30
N GLU A 33 -5.09 -16.81 -5.30
CA GLU A 33 -5.38 -17.81 -6.33
C GLU A 33 -4.92 -19.23 -5.97
N THR A 34 -3.84 -19.35 -5.19
CA THR A 34 -3.14 -20.64 -5.00
C THR A 34 -2.95 -21.05 -3.54
N ASP A 35 -3.43 -20.26 -2.59
CA ASP A 35 -3.28 -20.44 -1.14
C ASP A 35 -1.82 -20.54 -0.65
N ARG A 36 -0.86 -20.02 -1.42
CA ARG A 36 0.56 -19.99 -1.07
C ARG A 36 1.30 -18.80 -1.68
N TYR A 37 2.41 -18.42 -1.07
CA TYR A 37 3.40 -17.51 -1.66
C TYR A 37 4.44 -18.29 -2.49
N SER A 38 5.19 -17.59 -3.33
CA SER A 38 6.23 -18.18 -4.19
C SER A 38 7.62 -17.66 -3.85
N LEU A 39 8.65 -18.48 -4.10
CA LEU A 39 10.04 -18.00 -4.17
C LEU A 39 10.41 -17.52 -5.58
N ASP A 40 9.62 -17.92 -6.58
CA ASP A 40 9.85 -17.59 -7.98
C ASP A 40 8.99 -16.38 -8.39
N LEU A 41 9.69 -15.28 -8.65
CA LEU A 41 9.12 -14.01 -9.07
C LEU A 41 8.44 -14.07 -10.44
N ALA A 42 8.90 -14.95 -11.34
CA ALA A 42 8.27 -15.13 -12.64
C ALA A 42 6.90 -15.81 -12.50
N THR A 43 6.79 -16.79 -11.59
CA THR A 43 5.53 -17.50 -11.31
C THR A 43 4.44 -16.56 -10.78
N VAL A 44 4.79 -15.54 -9.99
CA VAL A 44 3.81 -14.55 -9.47
C VAL A 44 3.57 -13.39 -10.44
N GLY A 45 4.17 -13.42 -11.63
CA GLY A 45 4.00 -12.38 -12.64
C GLY A 45 4.68 -11.05 -12.29
N PHE A 46 5.65 -11.06 -11.36
CA PHE A 46 6.36 -9.84 -10.99
C PHE A 46 7.35 -9.43 -12.08
N ALA A 47 7.13 -8.27 -12.68
CA ALA A 47 7.97 -7.68 -13.71
C ALA A 47 8.17 -6.17 -13.45
N PRO A 48 9.37 -5.74 -13.04
CA PRO A 48 9.68 -4.32 -12.90
C PRO A 48 9.48 -3.53 -14.20
N ALA A 49 8.99 -2.31 -14.08
CA ALA A 49 8.77 -1.40 -15.19
C ALA A 49 10.03 -1.24 -16.05
N ALA A 50 9.85 -1.12 -17.37
CA ALA A 50 10.96 -0.93 -18.30
C ALA A 50 11.73 0.37 -18.00
N CYS A 51 13.05 0.32 -18.11
CA CYS A 51 13.89 1.49 -17.98
C CYS A 51 13.81 2.33 -19.25
N ALA A 52 13.91 3.65 -19.10
CA ALA A 52 13.77 4.58 -20.22
C ALA A 52 14.82 4.33 -21.33
N ASP A 53 16.01 3.88 -20.93
CA ASP A 53 17.13 3.55 -21.82
C ASP A 53 17.18 2.06 -22.20
N GLY A 54 16.18 1.27 -21.79
CA GLY A 54 16.12 -0.18 -22.00
C GLY A 54 17.15 -0.98 -21.19
N SER A 55 17.93 -0.34 -20.32
CA SER A 55 18.92 -1.02 -19.48
C SER A 55 18.24 -1.84 -18.38
N ARG A 56 19.03 -2.69 -17.72
CA ARG A 56 18.63 -3.43 -16.52
C ARG A 56 19.82 -3.53 -15.58
N ALA A 57 19.55 -3.47 -14.29
CA ALA A 57 20.55 -3.69 -13.26
C ALA A 57 21.14 -5.12 -13.37
N PRO A 58 22.46 -5.30 -13.17
CA PRO A 58 23.06 -6.63 -13.15
C PRO A 58 22.57 -7.42 -11.93
N VAL A 59 22.09 -8.65 -12.16
CA VAL A 59 21.57 -9.52 -11.09
C VAL A 59 22.69 -10.31 -10.39
N PRO A 60 22.65 -10.47 -9.05
CA PRO A 60 23.66 -11.22 -8.31
C PRO A 60 23.69 -12.73 -8.60
N GLY A 61 22.60 -13.30 -9.13
CA GLY A 61 22.50 -14.73 -9.42
C GLY A 61 21.07 -15.18 -9.70
N PRO A 62 20.81 -16.51 -9.72
CA PRO A 62 19.49 -17.07 -9.95
C PRO A 62 18.46 -16.60 -8.91
N GLY A 63 17.20 -16.46 -9.33
CA GLY A 63 16.09 -16.04 -8.46
C GLY A 63 16.02 -14.53 -8.18
N TRP A 64 16.91 -13.74 -8.78
CA TRP A 64 16.84 -12.29 -8.78
C TRP A 64 16.19 -11.78 -10.06
N VAL A 65 15.34 -10.75 -9.95
CA VAL A 65 14.74 -10.03 -11.08
C VAL A 65 15.31 -8.61 -11.11
N ALA A 66 15.67 -8.13 -12.31
CA ALA A 66 16.28 -6.83 -12.50
C ALA A 66 15.26 -5.71 -12.69
N GLY A 67 15.42 -4.61 -11.93
CA GLY A 67 14.89 -3.30 -12.24
C GLY A 67 15.90 -2.46 -13.03
N CYS A 68 15.81 -1.14 -12.90
CA CYS A 68 16.74 -0.19 -13.51
C CYS A 68 17.97 0.03 -12.64
N HIS A 69 17.75 0.30 -11.36
CA HIS A 69 18.82 0.52 -10.39
C HIS A 69 18.83 -0.52 -9.27
N PHE A 70 17.73 -1.26 -9.09
CA PHE A 70 17.57 -2.29 -8.07
C PHE A 70 17.44 -3.70 -8.65
N VAL A 71 17.71 -4.69 -7.82
CA VAL A 71 17.43 -6.12 -8.06
C VAL A 71 16.55 -6.64 -6.94
N TYR A 72 15.61 -7.52 -7.27
CA TYR A 72 14.55 -7.97 -6.37
C TYR A 72 14.58 -9.48 -6.19
N ARG A 73 14.28 -9.97 -4.99
CA ARG A 73 14.16 -11.40 -4.70
C ARG A 73 13.25 -11.65 -3.50
N VAL A 74 12.45 -12.72 -3.56
CA VAL A 74 11.84 -13.32 -2.36
C VAL A 74 12.88 -14.20 -1.67
N THR A 75 13.14 -13.90 -0.40
CA THR A 75 14.19 -14.55 0.40
C THR A 75 13.65 -15.71 1.23
N ALA A 76 12.37 -15.68 1.61
CA ALA A 76 11.72 -16.77 2.33
C ALA A 76 10.20 -16.73 2.12
N VAL A 77 9.58 -17.91 2.20
CA VAL A 77 8.13 -18.09 2.28
C VAL A 77 7.82 -19.06 3.41
N THR A 78 6.73 -18.83 4.13
CA THR A 78 6.16 -19.78 5.08
C THR A 78 4.87 -20.35 4.51
N GLY A 79 4.58 -21.61 4.81
CA GLY A 79 3.36 -22.29 4.39
C GLY A 79 2.20 -22.14 5.38
N PHE A 80 1.08 -22.79 5.04
CA PHE A 80 -0.13 -22.86 5.85
C PHE A 80 0.15 -23.35 7.29
N PRO A 81 -0.59 -22.87 8.32
CA PRO A 81 -1.71 -21.92 8.29
C PRO A 81 -1.32 -20.44 8.28
N ASN A 82 -0.06 -20.12 8.58
CA ASN A 82 0.42 -18.74 8.68
C ASN A 82 1.35 -18.45 7.49
N SER A 83 0.76 -18.39 6.29
CA SER A 83 1.51 -18.08 5.08
C SER A 83 2.03 -16.64 5.15
N THR A 84 3.34 -16.48 4.96
CA THR A 84 4.05 -15.19 4.94
C THR A 84 5.19 -15.27 3.94
N PHE A 85 5.76 -14.12 3.58
CA PHE A 85 6.99 -14.07 2.81
C PHE A 85 7.86 -12.90 3.25
N THR A 86 9.15 -13.00 2.96
CA THR A 86 10.09 -11.89 3.05
C THR A 86 10.72 -11.66 1.70
N ALA A 87 10.89 -10.40 1.32
CA ALA A 87 11.54 -10.03 0.08
C ALA A 87 12.52 -8.89 0.27
N VAL A 88 13.49 -8.78 -0.63
CA VAL A 88 14.50 -7.74 -0.64
C VAL A 88 14.57 -7.09 -2.02
N ALA A 89 14.70 -5.77 -2.03
CA ALA A 89 15.20 -5.00 -3.16
C ALA A 89 16.59 -4.46 -2.79
N GLN A 90 17.61 -4.82 -3.55
CA GLN A 90 18.98 -4.40 -3.32
C GLN A 90 19.41 -3.47 -4.45
N GLY A 91 19.94 -2.29 -4.10
CA GLY A 91 20.54 -1.40 -5.07
C GLY A 91 21.77 -2.04 -5.70
N ALA A 92 21.74 -2.17 -7.03
CA ALA A 92 22.78 -2.89 -7.75
C ALA A 92 24.11 -2.13 -7.75
N SER A 93 25.21 -2.89 -7.74
CA SER A 93 26.54 -2.29 -7.82
C SER A 93 26.70 -1.50 -9.12
N GLY A 94 27.32 -0.32 -9.04
CA GLY A 94 27.52 0.56 -10.20
C GLY A 94 26.30 1.38 -10.61
N THR A 95 25.19 1.32 -9.87
CA THR A 95 24.02 2.20 -10.06
C THR A 95 23.96 3.27 -8.98
N PRO A 96 23.19 4.36 -9.18
CA PRO A 96 22.93 5.35 -8.12
C PRO A 96 22.25 4.77 -6.87
N ALA A 97 21.71 3.54 -6.94
CA ALA A 97 21.08 2.87 -5.83
C ALA A 97 22.06 2.07 -4.95
N ALA A 98 23.32 1.93 -5.38
CA ALA A 98 24.30 1.08 -4.68
C ALA A 98 24.37 1.40 -3.17
N GLY A 99 24.30 0.35 -2.34
CA GLY A 99 24.30 0.47 -0.88
C GLY A 99 22.93 0.81 -0.25
N ILE A 100 21.86 0.84 -1.05
CA ILE A 100 20.48 0.92 -0.55
C ILE A 100 19.88 -0.49 -0.53
N THR A 101 19.19 -0.83 0.56
CA THR A 101 18.40 -2.07 0.64
C THR A 101 17.00 -1.73 1.10
N LEU A 102 15.99 -2.28 0.42
CA LEU A 102 14.61 -2.30 0.90
C LEU A 102 14.23 -3.72 1.28
N GLN A 103 13.56 -3.90 2.42
CA GLN A 103 13.07 -5.20 2.84
C GLN A 103 11.57 -5.15 3.10
N ILE A 104 10.84 -6.10 2.51
CA ILE A 104 9.46 -6.41 2.87
C ILE A 104 9.52 -7.37 4.07
N GLY A 105 9.13 -6.88 5.24
CA GLY A 105 8.93 -7.72 6.42
C GLY A 105 7.56 -8.38 6.41
N THR A 106 7.33 -9.36 7.29
CA THR A 106 6.00 -9.88 7.59
C THR A 106 5.07 -8.71 7.94
N PRO A 107 4.06 -8.39 7.12
CA PRO A 107 3.05 -7.45 7.55
C PRO A 107 2.30 -8.12 8.70
N THR A 108 2.62 -7.74 9.94
CA THR A 108 1.59 -7.79 10.97
C THR A 108 0.45 -6.97 10.39
N PHE A 109 -0.73 -7.55 10.38
CA PHE A 109 -1.89 -7.26 9.54
C PHE A 109 -2.19 -5.77 9.28
N ASP A 110 -1.62 -4.86 10.07
CA ASP A 110 -1.93 -3.45 10.15
C ASP A 110 -1.24 -2.47 9.17
N SER A 111 -0.12 -2.79 8.49
CA SER A 111 0.43 -1.89 7.46
C SER A 111 1.63 -2.49 6.76
N ILE A 112 1.76 -2.20 5.47
CA ILE A 112 2.89 -2.69 4.70
C ILE A 112 4.00 -1.68 4.84
N LEU A 113 4.93 -2.02 5.71
CA LEU A 113 6.10 -1.22 5.97
C LEU A 113 7.28 -1.85 5.24
N PHE A 114 7.98 -1.03 4.46
CA PHE A 114 9.29 -1.41 3.98
C PHE A 114 10.33 -0.85 4.93
N TRP A 115 11.36 -1.63 5.16
CA TRP A 115 12.55 -1.11 5.79
C TRP A 115 13.49 -0.64 4.70
N LEU A 116 13.82 0.65 4.67
CA LEU A 116 14.86 1.19 3.84
C LEU A 116 16.12 1.34 4.68
N GLU A 117 17.21 0.72 4.24
CA GLU A 117 18.53 0.85 4.82
C GLU A 117 19.49 1.51 3.83
N ARG A 118 20.20 2.54 4.29
CA ARG A 118 21.28 3.20 3.55
C ARG A 118 22.41 3.52 4.51
N ALA A 119 23.63 3.11 4.16
CA ALA A 119 24.84 3.35 4.97
C ALA A 119 24.68 2.91 6.45
N GLY A 120 24.00 1.79 6.69
CA GLY A 120 23.74 1.25 8.03
C GLY A 120 22.64 1.97 8.83
N VAL A 121 22.01 3.00 8.26
CA VAL A 121 20.85 3.67 8.87
C VAL A 121 19.58 3.06 8.29
N ARG A 122 18.75 2.49 9.17
CA ARG A 122 17.48 1.85 8.83
C ARG A 122 16.30 2.72 9.24
N ARG A 123 15.35 2.93 8.33
CA ARG A 123 14.08 3.63 8.59
C ARG A 123 12.90 2.93 7.94
N TYR A 124 11.71 3.20 8.45
CA TYR A 124 10.48 2.78 7.79
C TYR A 124 10.18 3.70 6.61
N VAL A 125 9.76 3.10 5.50
CA VAL A 125 9.23 3.79 4.34
C VAL A 125 7.90 3.15 3.95
N GLY A 126 6.93 4.00 3.67
CA GLY A 126 5.62 3.58 3.21
C GLY A 126 5.54 3.58 1.69
N TRP A 127 4.49 2.96 1.19
CA TRP A 127 4.22 2.78 -0.23
C TRP A 127 3.98 4.08 -1.00
N ASP A 128 3.64 5.16 -0.30
CA ASP A 128 3.27 6.46 -0.85
C ASP A 128 4.43 7.47 -0.88
N GLU A 129 5.57 7.14 -0.26
CA GLU A 129 6.70 8.07 -0.09
C GLU A 129 7.31 8.56 -1.41
N CYS A 130 7.11 7.77 -2.46
CA CYS A 130 7.71 7.96 -3.77
C CYS A 130 6.69 8.19 -4.88
N LEU A 131 5.48 8.61 -4.47
CA LEU A 131 4.52 9.09 -5.42
C LEU A 131 4.92 10.54 -5.84
N PRO A 132 4.61 10.99 -7.08
CA PRO A 132 5.02 12.31 -7.62
C PRO A 132 4.62 13.49 -6.70
N ALA A 133 5.10 14.72 -6.91
CA ALA A 133 4.61 15.91 -6.16
C ALA A 133 3.07 16.05 -6.17
N ALA A 134 2.44 15.57 -7.26
CA ALA A 134 0.99 15.33 -7.39
C ALA A 134 0.39 14.36 -6.34
N SER A 135 1.18 13.89 -5.38
CA SER A 135 0.85 12.94 -4.31
C SER A 135 0.73 13.60 -2.96
N PHE A 136 1.35 14.78 -2.85
CA PHE A 136 1.14 15.73 -1.77
C PHE A 136 0.00 16.71 -2.09
N THR A 137 -0.54 16.70 -3.31
CA THR A 137 -1.74 17.48 -3.66
C THR A 137 -2.99 16.92 -2.95
N CYS A 138 -4.00 17.77 -2.81
CA CYS A 138 -5.29 17.42 -2.22
C CYS A 138 -5.91 16.17 -2.88
N ASP A 139 -5.88 16.05 -4.22
CA ASP A 139 -6.43 14.91 -4.96
C ASP A 139 -5.75 13.58 -4.65
N ALA A 140 -4.46 13.58 -4.34
CA ALA A 140 -3.78 12.34 -4.03
C ALA A 140 -3.84 11.95 -2.57
N GLN A 141 -3.85 12.92 -1.66
CA GLN A 141 -4.23 12.66 -0.28
C GLN A 141 -5.67 12.09 -0.23
N ARG A 142 -6.56 12.55 -1.11
CA ARG A 142 -7.90 11.98 -1.26
C ARG A 142 -7.91 10.51 -1.70
N ARG A 143 -6.93 10.06 -2.49
CA ARG A 143 -6.81 8.64 -2.90
C ARG A 143 -6.59 7.71 -1.71
N GLU A 144 -5.89 8.15 -0.67
CA GLU A 144 -5.76 7.40 0.60
C GLU A 144 -7.15 7.15 1.22
N GLY A 145 -7.92 8.22 1.43
CA GLY A 145 -9.28 8.16 1.98
C GLY A 145 -10.21 7.25 1.18
N ILE A 146 -10.24 7.42 -0.15
CA ILE A 146 -11.09 6.63 -1.05
C ILE A 146 -10.67 5.15 -1.07
N ARG A 147 -9.37 4.86 -1.15
CA ARG A 147 -8.88 3.47 -1.21
C ARG A 147 -9.25 2.72 0.08
N ASN A 148 -8.88 3.28 1.23
CA ASN A 148 -9.17 2.64 2.51
C ASN A 148 -10.70 2.53 2.77
N LEU A 149 -11.53 3.47 2.28
CA LEU A 149 -12.99 3.33 2.35
C LEU A 149 -13.53 2.19 1.48
N ARG A 150 -12.96 1.99 0.28
CA ARG A 150 -13.35 0.87 -0.60
C ARG A 150 -12.90 -0.47 -0.02
N ASP A 151 -11.73 -0.52 0.60
CA ASP A 151 -11.25 -1.70 1.30
C ASP A 151 -12.20 -2.03 2.45
N LEU A 152 -12.55 -1.04 3.28
CA LEU A 152 -13.52 -1.20 4.37
C LEU A 152 -14.90 -1.66 3.87
N TYR A 153 -15.41 -1.09 2.77
CA TYR A 153 -16.64 -1.53 2.14
C TYR A 153 -16.57 -3.00 1.72
N THR A 154 -15.49 -3.41 1.07
CA THR A 154 -15.30 -4.79 0.61
C THR A 154 -15.24 -5.75 1.79
N THR A 155 -14.52 -5.37 2.84
CA THR A 155 -14.39 -6.13 4.07
C THR A 155 -15.73 -6.31 4.79
N GLU A 156 -16.55 -5.26 4.94
CA GLU A 156 -17.90 -5.37 5.52
C GLU A 156 -18.82 -6.30 4.71
N ARG A 157 -18.73 -6.22 3.37
CA ARG A 157 -19.51 -7.11 2.49
C ARG A 157 -19.09 -8.57 2.62
N ALA A 158 -17.80 -8.84 2.74
CA ALA A 158 -17.28 -10.19 3.00
C ALA A 158 -17.70 -10.68 4.40
N PHE A 159 -17.59 -9.82 5.42
CA PHE A 159 -17.98 -10.15 6.78
C PHE A 159 -19.49 -10.46 6.88
N LEU A 160 -20.34 -9.71 6.17
CA LEU A 160 -21.77 -10.04 6.04
C LEU A 160 -21.98 -11.43 5.46
N GLN A 161 -21.26 -11.80 4.39
CA GLN A 161 -21.39 -13.12 3.76
C GLN A 161 -20.96 -14.26 4.70
N GLU A 162 -20.00 -14.01 5.60
CA GLU A 162 -19.49 -15.02 6.53
C GLU A 162 -20.25 -15.10 7.85
N LYS A 163 -20.78 -13.97 8.34
CA LYS A 163 -21.32 -13.83 9.71
C LYS A 163 -22.80 -13.43 9.74
N ASP A 164 -23.41 -13.22 8.57
CA ASP A 164 -24.80 -12.76 8.41
C ASP A 164 -25.11 -11.44 9.13
N ARG A 165 -24.09 -10.59 9.34
CA ARG A 165 -24.24 -9.24 9.89
C ARG A 165 -23.08 -8.33 9.49
N TYR A 166 -23.27 -7.02 9.61
CA TYR A 166 -22.20 -6.03 9.62
C TYR A 166 -21.62 -5.85 11.03
N SER A 167 -20.47 -5.17 11.15
CA SER A 167 -19.90 -4.82 12.46
C SER A 167 -19.39 -3.39 12.49
N SER A 168 -19.50 -2.73 13.65
CA SER A 168 -18.81 -1.46 13.89
C SER A 168 -17.41 -1.68 14.48
N ASN A 169 -17.04 -2.93 14.78
CA ASN A 169 -15.74 -3.28 15.32
C ASN A 169 -14.75 -3.53 14.16
N LEU A 170 -13.91 -2.52 13.89
CA LEU A 170 -12.94 -2.56 12.80
C LEU A 170 -11.88 -3.66 12.92
N GLU A 171 -11.57 -4.11 14.14
CA GLU A 171 -10.65 -5.24 14.36
C GLU A 171 -11.34 -6.57 14.04
N GLU A 172 -12.61 -6.71 14.40
CA GLU A 172 -13.40 -7.92 14.16
C GLU A 172 -13.56 -8.19 12.66
N VAL A 173 -13.80 -7.13 11.88
CA VAL A 173 -13.91 -7.25 10.42
C VAL A 173 -12.53 -7.35 9.75
N GLY A 174 -11.44 -7.22 10.50
CA GLY A 174 -10.08 -7.28 9.95
C GLY A 174 -9.71 -6.06 9.11
N PHE A 175 -10.36 -4.92 9.36
CA PHE A 175 -10.04 -3.68 8.66
C PHE A 175 -8.74 -3.07 9.15
N VAL A 176 -7.91 -2.76 8.18
CA VAL A 176 -6.60 -2.18 8.38
C VAL A 176 -6.39 -1.06 7.37
N PRO A 177 -6.43 0.21 7.80
CA PRO A 177 -6.06 1.31 6.94
C PRO A 177 -4.54 1.44 6.85
N MET A 178 -4.06 1.87 5.68
CA MET A 178 -2.66 2.23 5.46
C MET A 178 -2.20 3.29 6.48
N GLY A 179 -1.15 2.99 7.26
CA GLY A 179 -0.51 3.92 8.20
C GLY A 179 0.50 4.86 7.53
N CYS A 180 1.00 5.87 8.25
CA CYS A 180 2.08 6.71 7.74
C CYS A 180 3.41 5.95 7.64
N THR A 181 4.29 6.47 6.78
CA THR A 181 5.62 5.91 6.50
C THR A 181 6.53 5.88 7.72
N ASP A 182 6.35 6.84 8.63
CA ASP A 182 7.06 6.94 9.91
C ASP A 182 6.48 6.04 11.01
N GLY A 183 5.49 5.21 10.67
CA GLY A 183 4.78 4.34 11.61
C GLY A 183 3.78 5.07 12.49
N THR A 184 3.65 6.39 12.37
CA THR A 184 2.66 7.15 13.12
C THR A 184 1.27 6.96 12.53
N ARG A 185 0.26 7.14 13.38
CA ARG A 185 -1.15 7.12 13.01
C ARG A 185 -1.86 8.23 13.77
N PRO A 186 -2.78 8.97 13.13
CA PRO A 186 -3.61 9.90 13.85
C PRO A 186 -4.52 9.14 14.80
N THR A 187 -4.63 9.63 16.03
CA THR A 187 -5.60 9.13 16.99
C THR A 187 -6.98 9.66 16.66
N GLY A 188 -7.98 8.78 16.73
CA GLY A 188 -9.37 9.19 16.62
C GLY A 188 -9.90 9.80 17.92
N PRO A 189 -11.09 10.40 17.88
CA PRO A 189 -11.76 10.95 19.07
C PRO A 189 -12.00 9.93 20.19
N ASP A 190 -12.18 8.65 19.85
CA ASP A 190 -12.48 7.55 20.75
C ASP A 190 -12.05 6.21 20.11
N SER A 191 -12.27 5.09 20.81
CA SER A 191 -11.85 3.75 20.38
C SER A 191 -12.62 3.17 19.19
N SER A 192 -13.72 3.80 18.74
CA SER A 192 -14.44 3.36 17.53
C SER A 192 -13.72 3.77 16.23
N TRP A 193 -12.69 4.60 16.33
CA TRP A 193 -11.93 5.10 15.19
C TRP A 193 -10.58 4.38 15.06
N LYS A 194 -10.22 4.02 13.82
CA LYS A 194 -8.89 3.49 13.47
C LYS A 194 -8.15 4.48 12.59
N GLY A 195 -6.89 4.77 12.94
CA GLY A 195 -6.05 5.74 12.21
C GLY A 195 -5.35 5.11 11.01
N GLY A 196 -5.44 5.76 9.84
CA GLY A 196 -4.58 5.55 8.68
C GLY A 196 -3.33 6.41 8.74
N CYS A 197 -3.00 7.15 7.67
CA CYS A 197 -1.93 8.14 7.71
C CYS A 197 -2.49 9.56 7.93
N ARG A 198 -3.37 10.01 7.04
CA ARG A 198 -3.98 11.35 7.10
C ARG A 198 -5.45 11.31 7.49
N PHE A 199 -6.02 10.12 7.51
CA PHE A 199 -7.43 9.88 7.77
C PHE A 199 -7.62 9.02 9.01
N ILE A 200 -8.74 9.25 9.70
CA ILE A 200 -9.29 8.33 10.69
C ILE A 200 -10.57 7.72 10.12
N TYR A 201 -10.81 6.45 10.43
CA TYR A 201 -11.90 5.65 9.87
C TYR A 201 -12.81 5.10 10.96
N ARG A 202 -14.11 5.02 10.69
CA ARG A 202 -15.09 4.32 11.55
C ARG A 202 -16.20 3.69 10.71
N VAL A 203 -16.92 2.74 11.28
CA VAL A 203 -18.17 2.19 10.73
C VAL A 203 -19.31 2.42 11.70
N GLU A 204 -20.42 2.92 11.17
CA GLU A 204 -21.71 2.94 11.85
C GLU A 204 -22.60 1.87 11.23
N VAL A 205 -23.01 0.88 12.01
CA VAL A 205 -23.95 -0.16 11.54
C VAL A 205 -25.37 0.33 11.73
N THR A 206 -26.20 0.15 10.70
CA THR A 206 -27.64 0.38 10.75
C THR A 206 -28.37 -0.96 10.67
N PRO A 207 -29.69 -1.03 10.95
CA PRO A 207 -30.43 -2.29 10.88
C PRO A 207 -30.37 -2.99 9.51
N THR A 208 -30.11 -2.24 8.44
CA THR A 208 -30.15 -2.74 7.06
C THR A 208 -28.83 -2.57 6.31
N GLY A 209 -27.79 -2.01 6.93
CA GLY A 209 -26.60 -1.57 6.23
C GLY A 209 -25.50 -1.05 7.14
N PHE A 210 -24.58 -0.31 6.55
CA PHE A 210 -23.51 0.37 7.27
C PHE A 210 -23.14 1.67 6.56
N ILE A 211 -22.55 2.59 7.32
CA ILE A 211 -21.92 3.80 6.80
C ILE A 211 -20.48 3.80 7.29
N ALA A 212 -19.55 3.58 6.37
CA ALA A 212 -18.13 3.75 6.62
C ALA A 212 -17.74 5.20 6.40
N THR A 213 -17.06 5.80 7.37
CA THR A 213 -16.64 7.21 7.35
C THR A 213 -15.13 7.30 7.39
N ALA A 214 -14.54 8.13 6.52
CA ALA A 214 -13.15 8.57 6.62
C ALA A 214 -13.10 10.08 6.81
N ARG A 215 -12.41 10.53 7.86
CA ARG A 215 -12.21 11.95 8.14
C ARG A 215 -10.74 12.30 7.98
N ALA A 216 -10.43 13.24 7.09
CA ALA A 216 -9.09 13.79 6.95
C ALA A 216 -8.78 14.69 8.16
N VAL A 217 -7.70 14.38 8.87
CA VAL A 217 -7.28 15.09 10.09
C VAL A 217 -5.95 15.82 9.90
N SER A 218 -5.23 15.55 8.82
CA SER A 218 -3.98 16.25 8.47
C SER A 218 -3.81 16.40 6.96
N GLY A 219 -2.83 17.22 6.55
CA GLY A 219 -2.52 17.49 5.14
C GLY A 219 -3.48 18.47 4.46
N LEU A 220 -3.39 18.55 3.14
CA LEU A 220 -4.23 19.40 2.29
C LEU A 220 -5.67 18.91 2.21
N ALA A 221 -5.93 17.63 2.50
CA ALA A 221 -7.29 17.11 2.58
C ALA A 221 -7.97 17.40 3.93
N ALA A 222 -7.25 17.92 4.93
CA ALA A 222 -7.77 18.10 6.29
C ALA A 222 -9.10 18.86 6.33
N GLY A 223 -10.04 18.36 7.14
CA GLY A 223 -11.41 18.89 7.20
C GLY A 223 -12.37 18.21 6.22
N THR A 224 -11.87 17.47 5.22
CA THR A 224 -12.71 16.66 4.34
C THR A 224 -13.25 15.43 5.08
N THR A 225 -14.54 15.17 4.90
CA THR A 225 -15.17 13.92 5.33
C THR A 225 -15.68 13.16 4.11
N MET A 226 -15.34 11.88 4.03
CA MET A 226 -15.81 10.94 3.03
C MET A 226 -16.67 9.89 3.71
N LYS A 227 -17.76 9.47 3.06
CA LYS A 227 -18.59 8.36 3.52
C LYS A 227 -18.87 7.41 2.36
N ILE A 228 -18.91 6.11 2.62
CA ILE A 228 -19.42 5.10 1.71
C ILE A 228 -20.50 4.29 2.42
N ASP A 229 -21.63 4.08 1.76
CA ASP A 229 -22.75 3.28 2.28
C ASP A 229 -22.72 1.83 1.77
N GLU A 230 -23.67 1.02 2.21
CA GLU A 230 -23.78 -0.41 1.87
C GLU A 230 -24.05 -0.68 0.38
N THR A 231 -24.47 0.35 -0.38
CA THR A 231 -24.65 0.29 -1.84
C THR A 231 -23.37 0.60 -2.60
N GLY A 232 -22.33 1.07 -1.90
CA GLY A 232 -21.07 1.53 -2.49
C GLY A 232 -21.12 3.00 -2.92
N THR A 233 -22.20 3.73 -2.61
CA THR A 233 -22.32 5.15 -2.96
C THR A 233 -21.40 5.97 -2.06
N THR A 234 -20.51 6.74 -2.68
CA THR A 234 -19.53 7.57 -1.96
C THR A 234 -19.97 9.02 -1.93
N THR A 235 -20.05 9.62 -0.75
CA THR A 235 -20.29 11.06 -0.55
C THR A 235 -19.08 11.73 0.08
N ILE A 236 -18.82 12.98 -0.28
CA ILE A 236 -17.69 13.75 0.24
C ILE A 236 -18.15 15.16 0.58
N THR A 237 -17.70 15.71 1.70
CA THR A 237 -18.10 17.03 2.22
C THR A 237 -16.87 17.78 2.74
N PRO A 238 -16.72 19.10 2.45
CA PRO A 238 -17.65 20.00 1.71
C PRO A 238 -17.70 19.77 0.19
N VAL A 239 -18.73 20.27 -0.51
CA VAL A 239 -18.83 20.31 -1.99
C VAL A 239 -19.02 21.79 -2.38
N PRO A 240 -18.27 22.43 -3.30
CA PRO A 240 -17.29 21.92 -4.27
C PRO A 240 -15.83 22.06 -3.82
N PHE A 241 -14.99 21.12 -4.24
CA PHE A 241 -13.55 21.06 -3.94
C PHE A 241 -12.71 22.00 -4.82
N SER A 242 -13.16 23.24 -5.04
CA SER A 242 -12.48 24.23 -5.89
C SER A 242 -11.21 24.82 -5.26
N ASP A 243 -10.97 24.58 -3.98
CA ASP A 243 -9.85 25.18 -3.23
C ASP A 243 -8.53 24.41 -3.39
N CYS A 244 -8.50 23.42 -4.28
CA CYS A 244 -7.28 22.68 -4.64
C CYS A 244 -6.56 23.31 -5.86
N GLN A 245 -6.42 24.64 -5.86
CA GLN A 245 -5.52 25.40 -6.75
C GLN A 245 -4.20 25.73 -6.05
#